data_AF-A0A3S4GGV2-F1
#
_entry.id   AF-A0A3S4GGV2-F1
#
_cell.length_a   1.000
_cell.length_b   1.000
_cell.length_c   1.000
_cell.angle_alpha   90.00
_cell.angle_beta   90.00
_cell.angle_gamma   90.00
#
_symmetry.space_group_name_H-M   'P 1'
#
loop_
_entity.id
_entity.type
_entity.pdbx_description
1 polymer ?
#
loop_
_entity_poly.entity_id
_entity_poly.type
_entity_poly.pdbx_seq_one_letter_code
_entity_poly.pdbx_strand_id
1 'polypeptide(L)'
;MGEYYKGGARAQVVQKVEKQLFELYKNPDLNVKPKELEQRGGAYYSDAACEVINAIYNDKQTEHYVNIPHHGHVDNIPADWAVEMSCTLGRDGAKPTPRITHFDEKVLGLIYTIKGFEVAARPGGDQRVS
;
A
#
# COMPACT_ATOMS: atom_id res chain seq x y z
N MET A 1 -22.12 1.50 19.48
CA MET A 1 -23.47 1.03 19.11
C MET A 1 -24.08 2.10 18.19
N GLY A 2 -23.97 2.00 16.85
CA GLY A 2 -24.45 3.10 15.99
C GLY A 2 -24.34 2.99 14.47
N GLU A 3 -23.37 2.27 13.89
CA GLU A 3 -23.23 2.20 12.41
C GLU A 3 -23.06 0.79 11.82
N TYR A 4 -22.79 -0.24 12.63
CA TYR A 4 -22.69 -1.64 12.17
C TYR A 4 -24.00 -2.25 11.64
N TYR A 5 -25.14 -1.56 11.81
CA TYR A 5 -26.48 -2.11 11.53
C TYR A 5 -27.16 -1.55 10.28
N LYS A 6 -26.55 -0.60 9.54
CA LYS A 6 -27.19 0.02 8.36
C LYS A 6 -26.54 -0.31 7.01
N GLY A 7 -25.36 -0.91 7.01
CA GLY A 7 -24.70 -1.44 5.81
C GLY A 7 -23.84 -2.62 6.21
N GLY A 8 -24.07 -3.78 5.60
CA GLY A 8 -23.34 -5.01 5.93
C GLY A 8 -21.82 -4.81 5.91
N ALA A 9 -21.08 -5.72 6.56
CA ALA A 9 -19.62 -5.65 6.63
C ALA A 9 -19.01 -5.44 5.24
N ARG A 10 -17.91 -4.67 5.12
CA ARG A 10 -17.27 -4.41 3.82
C ARG A 10 -17.00 -5.70 3.04
N ALA A 11 -16.62 -6.76 3.73
CA ALA A 11 -16.47 -8.10 3.16
C ALA A 11 -17.75 -8.65 2.50
N GLN A 12 -18.92 -8.47 3.12
CA GLN A 12 -20.21 -8.90 2.54
C GLN A 12 -20.57 -8.08 1.29
N VAL A 13 -20.24 -6.79 1.28
CA VAL A 13 -20.41 -5.94 0.09
C VAL A 13 -19.49 -6.43 -1.03
N VAL A 14 -18.21 -6.65 -0.74
CA VAL A 14 -17.23 -7.14 -1.72
C VAL A 14 -17.62 -8.52 -2.26
N GLN A 15 -18.07 -9.45 -1.42
CA GLN A 15 -18.53 -10.78 -1.86
C GLN A 15 -19.69 -10.69 -2.88
N LYS A 16 -20.65 -9.78 -2.65
CA LYS A 16 -21.75 -9.57 -3.60
C LYS A 16 -21.25 -9.02 -4.93
N VAL A 17 -20.37 -8.03 -4.89
CA VAL A 17 -19.74 -7.44 -6.09
C VAL A 17 -18.93 -8.49 -6.85
N GLU A 18 -18.12 -9.30 -6.16
CA GLU A 18 -17.35 -10.38 -6.78
C GLU A 18 -18.25 -11.43 -7.44
N LYS A 19 -19.35 -11.82 -6.79
CA LYS A 19 -20.33 -12.73 -7.39
C LYS A 19 -20.94 -12.18 -8.68
N GLN A 20 -21.28 -10.88 -8.72
CA GLN A 20 -21.79 -10.22 -9.92
C GLN A 20 -20.73 -10.17 -11.03
N LEU A 21 -19.49 -9.84 -10.68
CA LEU A 21 -18.37 -9.83 -11.61
C LEU A 21 -18.11 -11.21 -12.22
N PHE A 22 -18.13 -12.27 -11.41
CA PHE A 22 -17.95 -13.63 -11.92
C PHE A 22 -19.06 -14.04 -12.91
N GLU A 23 -20.30 -13.60 -12.70
CA GLU A 23 -21.38 -13.86 -13.66
C GLU A 23 -21.14 -13.11 -14.98
N LEU A 24 -20.72 -11.83 -14.91
CA LEU A 24 -20.38 -11.04 -16.10
C LEU A 24 -19.21 -11.68 -16.89
N TYR A 25 -18.18 -12.15 -16.19
CA TYR A 25 -17.01 -12.77 -16.81
C TYR A 25 -17.29 -14.15 -17.45
N LYS A 26 -18.48 -14.74 -17.27
CA LYS A 26 -18.88 -15.95 -18.02
C LYS A 26 -19.18 -15.64 -19.48
N ASN A 27 -19.49 -14.40 -19.83
CA ASN A 27 -19.75 -14.01 -21.20
C ASN A 27 -18.42 -13.88 -21.98
N PRO A 28 -18.13 -14.76 -22.96
CA PRO A 28 -16.89 -14.71 -23.72
C PRO A 28 -16.78 -13.47 -24.61
N ASP A 29 -17.90 -12.82 -24.94
CA ASP A 29 -17.93 -11.62 -25.78
C ASP A 29 -17.71 -10.32 -24.97
N LEU A 30 -17.55 -10.43 -23.64
CA LEU A 30 -17.30 -9.27 -22.78
C LEU A 30 -15.90 -8.70 -23.06
N ASN A 31 -15.85 -7.53 -23.69
CA ASN A 31 -14.62 -6.85 -24.10
C ASN A 31 -14.43 -5.46 -23.45
N VAL A 32 -15.28 -5.10 -22.49
CA VAL A 32 -15.20 -3.83 -21.75
C VAL A 32 -15.04 -4.12 -20.26
N LYS A 33 -14.18 -3.34 -19.59
CA LYS A 33 -14.00 -3.39 -18.13
C LYS A 33 -15.34 -3.14 -17.43
N PRO A 34 -15.87 -4.10 -16.64
CA PRO A 34 -17.11 -3.91 -15.90
C PRO A 34 -17.00 -2.75 -14.91
N LYS A 35 -18.02 -1.90 -14.85
CA LYS A 35 -18.04 -0.74 -13.93
C LYS A 35 -18.09 -1.18 -12.47
N GLU A 36 -18.68 -2.34 -12.21
CA GLU A 36 -18.78 -2.98 -10.90
C GLU A 36 -17.40 -3.25 -10.29
N LEU A 37 -16.36 -3.42 -11.11
CA LEU A 37 -15.00 -3.66 -10.63
C LEU A 37 -14.44 -2.47 -9.84
N GLU A 38 -14.90 -1.25 -10.13
CA GLU A 38 -14.49 -0.05 -9.40
C GLU A 38 -15.06 -0.03 -7.97
N GLN A 39 -16.16 -0.76 -7.72
CA GLN A 39 -16.80 -0.85 -6.41
C GLN A 39 -16.07 -1.79 -5.44
N ARG A 40 -15.10 -2.58 -5.92
CA ARG A 40 -14.24 -3.46 -5.08
C ARG A 40 -13.30 -2.67 -4.16
N GLY A 41 -13.04 -1.40 -4.49
CA GLY A 41 -11.98 -0.61 -3.85
C GLY A 41 -10.62 -0.97 -4.44
N GLY A 42 -9.70 0.01 -4.50
CA GLY A 42 -8.41 -0.17 -5.18
C GLY A 42 -8.41 0.24 -6.66
N ALA A 43 -9.36 1.11 -7.07
CA ALA A 43 -9.24 1.80 -8.35
C ALA A 43 -7.85 2.48 -8.46
N TYR A 44 -7.26 2.47 -9.65
CA TYR A 44 -5.90 2.95 -9.96
C TYR A 44 -4.73 2.12 -9.41
N TYR A 45 -4.96 1.06 -8.63
CA TYR A 45 -3.86 0.19 -8.17
C TYR A 45 -3.11 -0.46 -9.35
N SER A 46 -3.84 -0.89 -10.38
CA SER A 46 -3.24 -1.44 -11.60
C SER A 46 -2.33 -0.44 -12.30
N ASP A 47 -2.74 0.83 -12.35
CA ASP A 47 -2.00 1.87 -13.05
C ASP A 47 -0.74 2.24 -12.28
N ALA A 48 -0.85 2.37 -10.95
CA ALA A 48 0.30 2.58 -10.07
C ALA A 48 1.31 1.41 -10.15
N ALA A 49 0.83 0.17 -10.14
CA ALA A 49 1.68 -1.01 -10.26
C ALA A 49 2.38 -1.08 -11.63
N CYS A 50 1.63 -0.85 -12.72
CA CYS A 50 2.20 -0.80 -14.07
C CYS A 50 3.23 0.30 -14.22
N GLU A 51 2.98 1.50 -13.68
CA GLU A 51 3.93 2.61 -13.76
C GLU A 51 5.19 2.37 -12.93
N VAL A 52 5.09 1.75 -11.75
CA VAL A 52 6.26 1.32 -10.96
C VAL A 52 7.11 0.32 -11.75
N ILE A 53 6.49 -0.70 -12.34
CA ILE A 53 7.19 -1.70 -13.17
C ILE A 53 7.85 -1.02 -14.37
N ASN A 54 7.13 -0.13 -15.04
CA ASN A 54 7.59 0.63 -16.20
C ASN A 54 8.79 1.53 -15.84
N ALA A 55 8.74 2.20 -14.68
CA ALA A 55 9.80 3.05 -14.20
C ALA A 55 11.10 2.27 -13.93
N ILE A 56 10.99 1.10 -13.31
CA ILE A 56 12.13 0.22 -13.04
C ILE A 56 12.69 -0.36 -14.34
N TYR A 57 11.82 -0.90 -15.20
CA TYR A 57 12.24 -1.58 -16.43
C TYR A 57 12.87 -0.63 -17.45
N ASN A 58 12.27 0.54 -17.66
CA ASN A 58 12.73 1.52 -18.65
C ASN A 58 13.59 2.65 -18.05
N ASP A 59 14.03 2.50 -16.80
CA ASP A 59 14.84 3.49 -16.10
C ASP A 59 14.30 4.92 -16.18
N LYS A 60 12.97 5.09 -16.01
CA LYS A 60 12.31 6.38 -16.26
C LYS A 60 12.72 7.49 -15.29
N GLN A 61 13.32 7.15 -14.14
CA GLN A 61 13.71 8.09 -13.08
C GLN A 61 12.53 8.97 -12.63
N THR A 62 11.36 8.35 -12.46
CA THR A 62 10.11 9.04 -12.07
C THR A 62 9.84 8.91 -10.58
N GLU A 63 9.17 9.91 -9.99
CA GLU A 63 8.78 9.89 -8.58
C GLU A 63 7.54 9.00 -8.35
N HIS A 64 7.61 8.10 -7.37
CA HIS A 64 6.50 7.26 -6.91
C HIS A 64 6.49 7.17 -5.38
N TYR A 65 5.30 6.98 -4.80
CA TYR A 65 5.16 6.67 -3.37
C TYR A 65 5.21 5.15 -3.19
N VAL A 66 6.22 4.66 -2.48
CA VAL A 66 6.46 3.23 -2.30
C VAL A 66 6.87 2.93 -0.86
N ASN A 67 6.57 1.71 -0.41
CA ASN A 67 7.02 1.20 0.87
C ASN A 67 8.44 0.63 0.72
N ILE A 68 9.39 1.18 1.48
CA ILE A 68 10.80 0.78 1.43
C ILE A 68 11.39 0.70 2.85
N PRO A 69 12.39 -0.17 3.09
CA PRO A 69 13.28 0.01 4.22
C PRO A 69 14.07 1.30 4.00
N HIS A 70 13.96 2.28 4.90
CA HIS A 70 14.55 3.60 4.68
C HIS A 70 16.04 3.67 5.01
N HIS A 71 16.59 2.68 5.71
CA HIS A 71 18.03 2.55 6.01
C HIS A 71 18.66 3.82 6.59
N GLY A 72 17.94 4.48 7.51
CA GLY A 72 18.40 5.71 8.17
C GLY A 72 18.20 7.00 7.36
N HIS A 73 17.49 6.96 6.22
CA HIS A 73 17.12 8.17 5.48
C HIS A 73 16.28 9.15 6.34
N VAL A 74 15.41 8.60 7.18
CA VAL A 74 14.73 9.34 8.24
C VAL A 74 15.49 9.14 9.55
N ASP A 75 15.88 10.23 10.20
CA ASP A 75 16.82 10.25 11.33
C ASP A 75 16.20 9.97 12.70
N ASN A 76 14.89 10.20 12.87
CA ASN A 76 14.19 10.14 14.15
C ASN A 76 13.31 8.89 14.33
N ILE A 77 13.53 7.86 13.49
CA ILE A 77 12.96 6.52 13.62
C ILE A 77 14.02 5.44 13.36
N PRO A 78 13.86 4.20 13.87
CA PRO A 78 14.83 3.13 13.67
C PRO A 78 15.07 2.79 12.19
N ALA A 79 16.35 2.68 11.81
CA ALA A 79 16.77 2.52 10.41
C ALA A 79 16.32 1.23 9.70
N ASP A 80 15.92 0.22 10.47
CA ASP A 80 15.41 -1.06 9.99
C ASP A 80 13.90 -1.04 9.71
N TRP A 81 13.22 0.07 10.00
CA TRP A 81 11.79 0.20 9.74
C TRP A 81 11.50 0.43 8.25
N ALA A 82 10.36 -0.10 7.82
CA ALA A 82 9.79 0.23 6.51
C ALA A 82 8.84 1.42 6.64
N VAL A 83 8.93 2.35 5.67
CA VAL A 83 8.07 3.54 5.55
C VAL A 83 7.56 3.68 4.12
N GLU A 84 6.38 4.26 3.97
CA GLU A 84 5.87 4.70 2.67
C GLU A 84 6.30 6.16 2.44
N MET A 85 7.08 6.40 1.39
CA MET A 85 7.52 7.76 1.06
C MET A 85 7.79 7.93 -0.43
N SER A 86 7.92 9.19 -0.86
CA SER A 86 8.30 9.53 -2.23
C SER A 86 9.73 9.06 -2.53
N CYS A 87 9.87 8.30 -3.59
CA CYS A 87 11.14 7.79 -4.09
C CYS A 87 11.25 8.06 -5.60
N THR A 88 12.47 8.33 -6.07
CA THR A 88 12.79 8.25 -7.50
C THR A 88 13.02 6.79 -7.86
N LEU A 89 12.22 6.26 -8.79
CA LEU A 89 12.34 4.88 -9.27
C LEU A 89 13.02 4.84 -10.63
N GLY A 90 14.00 3.95 -10.74
CA GLY A 90 14.66 3.58 -11.99
C GLY A 90 15.24 2.18 -11.93
N ARG A 91 16.21 1.88 -12.78
CA ARG A 91 16.78 0.53 -12.91
C ARG A 91 17.44 -0.01 -11.64
N ASP A 92 17.94 0.89 -10.79
CA ASP A 92 18.57 0.56 -9.50
C ASP A 92 17.55 0.36 -8.36
N GLY A 93 16.25 0.44 -8.67
CA GLY A 93 15.16 0.40 -7.69
C GLY A 93 14.77 1.78 -7.18
N ALA A 94 14.18 1.81 -5.99
CA ALA A 94 13.65 3.01 -5.36
C ALA A 94 14.72 3.73 -4.52
N LYS A 95 14.93 5.02 -4.80
CA LYS A 95 15.82 5.91 -4.03
C LYS A 95 14.95 6.97 -3.32
N PRO A 96 14.94 7.06 -1.98
CA PRO A 96 14.17 8.07 -1.26
C PRO A 96 14.48 9.48 -1.75
N THR A 97 13.47 10.33 -1.92
CA THR A 97 13.69 11.75 -2.22
C THR A 97 14.02 12.52 -0.94
N PRO A 98 14.82 13.59 -0.99
CA PRO A 98 15.27 14.33 0.19
C PRO A 98 14.16 15.20 0.83
N ARG A 99 12.90 14.98 0.46
CA ARG A 99 11.77 15.81 0.88
C ARG A 99 11.42 15.63 2.36
N ILE A 100 11.60 14.41 2.87
CA ILE A 100 11.32 14.05 4.26
C ILE A 100 12.51 13.25 4.79
N THR A 101 13.30 13.87 5.65
CA THR A 101 14.41 13.24 6.38
C THR A 101 14.17 13.21 7.90
N HIS A 102 13.07 13.83 8.37
CA HIS A 102 12.69 13.94 9.77
C HIS A 102 11.16 14.06 9.87
N PHE A 103 10.51 13.27 10.71
CA PHE A 103 9.06 13.41 10.98
C PHE A 103 8.78 14.45 12.07
N ASP A 104 7.64 15.14 12.01
CA ASP A 104 7.19 16.03 13.09
C ASP A 104 6.96 15.23 14.39
N GLU A 105 7.47 15.73 15.52
CA GLU A 105 7.33 15.08 16.83
C GLU A 105 5.87 14.75 17.19
N LYS A 106 4.92 15.58 16.71
CA LYS A 106 3.49 15.38 16.95
C LYS A 106 2.94 14.09 16.33
N VAL A 107 3.55 13.58 15.25
CA VAL A 107 3.10 12.36 14.56
C VAL A 107 3.86 11.12 15.02
N LEU A 108 5.03 11.27 15.66
CA LEU A 108 5.87 10.15 16.10
C LEU A 108 5.11 9.19 17.02
N GLY A 109 4.32 9.70 17.96
CA GLY A 109 3.51 8.86 18.86
C GLY A 109 2.59 7.89 18.10
N LEU A 110 1.98 8.34 16.99
CA LEU A 110 1.14 7.49 16.15
C LEU A 110 1.96 6.46 15.37
N ILE A 111 3.08 6.88 14.78
CA ILE A 111 3.98 6.01 14.01
C ILE A 111 4.48 4.86 14.89
N TYR A 112 5.01 5.17 16.08
CA TYR A 112 5.52 4.16 17.01
C TYR A 112 4.41 3.23 17.51
N THR A 113 3.21 3.75 17.77
CA THR A 113 2.08 2.93 18.22
C THR A 113 1.67 1.90 17.16
N ILE A 114 1.54 2.32 15.90
CA ILE A 114 1.15 1.44 14.79
C ILE A 114 2.28 0.45 14.46
N LYS A 115 3.54 0.92 14.40
CA LYS A 115 4.68 0.05 14.12
C LYS A 115 4.91 -0.97 15.24
N GLY A 116 4.74 -0.57 16.49
CA GLY A 116 4.78 -1.48 17.63
C GLY A 116 3.73 -2.59 17.53
N PHE A 117 2.51 -2.25 17.12
CA PHE A 117 1.47 -3.23 16.82
C PHE A 117 1.83 -4.16 15.65
N GLU A 118 2.35 -3.61 14.54
CA GLU A 118 2.79 -4.37 13.36
C GLU A 118 3.85 -5.42 13.75
N VAL A 119 4.83 -5.03 14.54
CA VAL A 119 5.90 -5.92 15.04
C VAL A 119 5.33 -6.98 15.98
N ALA A 120 4.45 -6.60 16.92
CA ALA A 120 3.85 -7.54 17.87
C ALA A 120 2.91 -8.55 17.21
N ALA A 121 2.24 -8.18 16.12
CA ALA A 121 1.33 -9.04 15.37
C ALA A 121 2.05 -10.04 14.44
N ARG A 122 3.36 -9.88 14.22
CA ARG A 122 4.15 -10.76 13.36
C ARG A 122 4.23 -12.17 13.96
N PRO A 123 3.82 -13.22 13.22
CA PRO A 123 3.94 -14.60 13.70
C PRO A 123 5.43 -14.97 13.93
N GLY A 124 5.76 -15.47 15.12
CA GLY A 124 7.13 -15.89 15.47
C GLY A 124 7.98 -14.79 16.12
N GLY A 125 7.40 -14.00 17.03
CA GLY A 125 8.03 -12.90 17.76
C GLY A 125 9.54 -13.07 17.98
N ASP A 126 10.31 -12.23 17.30
CA ASP A 126 11.75 -12.24 17.44
C ASP A 126 12.12 -11.25 18.53
N GLN A 127 12.52 -11.79 19.68
CA GLN A 127 13.38 -11.12 20.65
C GLN A 127 14.78 -10.90 20.05
N ARG A 128 14.89 -10.17 18.96
CA ARG A 128 16.18 -9.62 18.52
C ARG A 128 16.25 -8.15 18.90
N VAL A 129 16.32 -7.99 20.22
CA VAL A 129 17.03 -6.91 20.88
C VAL A 129 18.48 -7.36 20.98
N SER A 130 19.38 -6.78 20.19
CA SER A 130 20.81 -6.62 20.51
C SER A 130 21.43 -5.60 19.58
#